data_AF-A0A518BZF7-F1
#
_entry.id   AF-A0A518BZF7-F1
#
_cell.length_a   1.000
_cell.length_b   1.000
_cell.length_c   1.000
_cell.angle_alpha   90.00
_cell.angle_beta   90.00
_cell.angle_gamma   90.00
#
_symmetry.space_group_name_H-M   'P 1'
#
loop_
_entity.id
_entity.type
_entity.pdbx_description
1 polymer ?
#
loop_
_entity_poly.entity_id
_entity_poly.type
_entity_poly.pdbx_seq_one_letter_code
_entity_poly.pdbx_strand_id
1 'polypeptide(L)'
;MNKNAPKPDGPEAPLPVRNLTWTALLAQWVEFAQAAVALPDNDEGSRWRRATPDLISLQAIWFALQHLHELPPEQQALGRDRAAVQIASSTRNLNQLWSPEPLPENVASLVEDAQSALSLSDPAQRDKP
;
A
#
# COMPACT_ATOMS: atom_id res chain seq x y z
N MET A 1 -58.96 -11.79 -13.84
CA MET A 1 -58.38 -10.98 -12.74
C MET A 1 -57.20 -11.78 -12.18
N ASN A 2 -55.95 -11.51 -12.59
CA ASN A 2 -54.98 -10.59 -11.96
C ASN A 2 -54.75 -10.95 -10.47
N LYS A 3 -53.56 -11.30 -9.94
CA LYS A 3 -52.16 -11.06 -10.32
C LYS A 3 -51.23 -12.10 -9.67
N ASN A 4 -50.12 -12.42 -10.34
CA ASN A 4 -48.89 -12.93 -9.73
C ASN A 4 -48.52 -12.05 -8.51
N ALA A 5 -48.29 -12.67 -7.35
CA ALA A 5 -47.58 -12.04 -6.26
C ALA A 5 -46.15 -12.65 -6.20
N PRO A 6 -45.09 -11.83 -6.31
CA PRO A 6 -43.72 -12.33 -6.19
C PRO A 6 -43.43 -12.71 -4.73
N LYS A 7 -42.79 -13.87 -4.58
CA LYS A 7 -42.25 -14.40 -3.32
C LYS A 7 -41.17 -13.41 -2.82
N PRO A 8 -41.22 -12.95 -1.55
CA PRO A 8 -40.16 -12.09 -1.02
C PRO A 8 -38.84 -12.85 -1.02
N ASP A 9 -37.84 -12.20 -1.60
CA ASP A 9 -36.49 -12.68 -1.82
C ASP A 9 -35.81 -13.12 -0.51
N GLY A 10 -34.88 -14.06 -0.65
CA GLY A 10 -34.14 -14.72 0.42
C GLY A 10 -33.31 -13.77 1.30
N PRO A 11 -32.62 -14.32 2.30
CA PRO A 11 -31.95 -13.53 3.33
C PRO A 11 -30.98 -12.52 2.70
N GLU A 12 -31.20 -11.26 3.06
CA GLU A 12 -30.38 -10.10 2.77
C GLU A 12 -28.90 -10.47 2.88
N ALA A 13 -28.19 -10.40 1.75
CA ALA A 13 -26.78 -10.73 1.70
C ALA A 13 -26.05 -9.91 2.76
N PRO A 14 -25.17 -10.51 3.59
CA PRO A 14 -24.40 -9.77 4.56
C PRO A 14 -23.67 -8.64 3.85
N LEU A 15 -23.76 -7.41 4.38
CA LEU A 15 -22.97 -6.29 3.90
C LEU A 15 -21.51 -6.75 3.75
N PRO A 16 -20.85 -6.49 2.61
CA PRO A 16 -19.47 -6.90 2.43
C PRO A 16 -18.60 -6.19 3.47
N VAL A 17 -18.32 -6.92 4.54
CA VAL A 17 -17.35 -6.54 5.55
C VAL A 17 -15.99 -6.63 4.86
N ARG A 18 -15.17 -5.59 5.03
CA ARG A 18 -13.69 -5.64 4.91
C ARG A 18 -13.05 -5.26 3.56
N ASN A 19 -13.50 -4.17 2.93
CA ASN A 19 -12.61 -3.40 2.06
C ASN A 19 -12.39 -2.04 2.71
N LEU A 20 -11.17 -1.75 3.15
CA LEU A 20 -10.72 -0.38 3.39
C LEU A 20 -11.08 0.41 2.12
N THR A 21 -12.07 1.31 2.19
CA THR A 21 -12.52 2.01 0.99
C THR A 21 -11.40 2.94 0.52
N TRP A 22 -11.33 3.24 -0.78
CA TRP A 22 -10.37 4.22 -1.31
C TRP A 22 -10.37 5.54 -0.51
N THR A 23 -11.55 5.97 -0.06
CA THR A 23 -11.74 7.13 0.83
C THR A 23 -11.07 6.95 2.19
N ALA A 24 -11.13 5.76 2.79
CA ALA A 24 -10.47 5.48 4.07
C ALA A 24 -8.95 5.44 3.92
N LEU A 25 -8.43 4.87 2.83
CA LEU A 25 -7.00 4.86 2.53
C LEU A 25 -6.48 6.30 2.30
N LEU A 26 -7.23 7.10 1.53
CA LEU A 26 -6.89 8.50 1.28
C LEU A 26 -6.95 9.32 2.58
N ALA A 27 -7.97 9.11 3.43
CA ALA A 27 -8.09 9.77 4.72
C ALA A 27 -6.87 9.47 5.60
N GLN A 28 -6.44 8.21 5.67
CA GLN A 28 -5.25 7.81 6.42
C GLN A 28 -3.97 8.52 5.93
N TRP A 29 -3.81 8.70 4.62
CA TRP A 29 -2.66 9.44 4.06
C TRP A 29 -2.74 10.95 4.26
N VAL A 30 -3.95 11.51 4.18
CA VAL A 30 -4.18 12.93 4.48
C VAL A 30 -3.91 13.20 5.97
N GLU A 31 -4.38 12.34 6.87
CA GLU A 31 -4.09 12.41 8.30
C GLU A 31 -2.59 12.28 8.57
N PHE A 32 -1.91 11.34 7.90
CA PHE A 32 -0.46 11.18 8.01
C PHE A 32 0.31 12.43 7.53
N ALA A 33 -0.05 12.98 6.38
CA ALA A 33 0.58 14.19 5.84
C ALA A 33 0.32 15.42 6.72
N GLN A 34 -0.91 15.57 7.24
CA GLN A 34 -1.26 16.65 8.17
C GLN A 34 -0.51 16.51 9.50
N ALA A 35 -0.40 15.29 10.03
CA ALA A 35 0.38 15.01 11.22
C ALA A 35 1.85 15.38 10.98
N ALA A 36 2.45 14.97 9.86
CA ALA A 36 3.84 15.27 9.54
C ALA A 36 4.14 16.77 9.41
N VAL A 37 3.20 17.57 8.89
CA VAL A 37 3.32 19.04 8.81
C VAL A 37 3.14 19.70 10.18
N ALA A 38 2.29 19.14 11.03
CA ALA A 38 2.02 19.65 12.38
C ALA A 38 3.09 19.25 13.42
N LEU A 39 4.07 18.42 13.04
CA LEU A 39 5.12 18.00 13.96
C LEU A 39 5.97 19.19 14.42
N PRO A 40 6.34 19.25 15.71
CA PRO A 40 7.23 20.28 16.23
C PRO A 40 8.56 20.25 15.49
N ASP A 41 9.24 21.39 15.44
CA ASP A 41 10.56 21.53 14.81
C ASP A 41 11.67 20.98 15.72
N ASN A 42 11.54 19.71 16.08
CA ASN A 42 12.52 18.92 16.80
C ASN A 42 13.08 17.81 15.89
N ASP A 43 14.08 17.09 16.38
CA ASP A 43 14.78 16.07 15.59
C ASP A 43 13.84 14.95 15.11
N GLU A 44 12.85 14.57 15.93
CA GLU A 44 11.85 13.57 15.59
C GLU A 44 10.88 14.06 14.49
N GLY A 45 10.35 15.27 14.63
CA GLY A 45 9.48 15.89 13.64
C GLY A 45 10.17 16.12 12.30
N SER A 46 11.45 16.49 12.35
CA SER A 46 12.30 16.62 11.16
C SER A 46 12.54 15.26 10.49
N ARG A 47 12.74 14.20 11.28
CA ARG A 47 12.90 12.83 10.78
C ARG A 47 11.67 12.36 10.02
N TRP A 48 10.48 12.52 10.58
CA TRP A 48 9.20 12.16 9.94
C TRP A 48 8.94 12.95 8.65
N ARG A 49 9.21 14.25 8.64
CA ARG A 49 9.11 15.07 7.41
C ARG A 49 10.05 14.56 6.31
N ARG A 50 11.29 14.22 6.66
CA ARG A 50 12.28 13.67 5.70
C ARG A 50 11.90 12.26 5.21
N ALA A 51 11.21 11.47 6.02
CA ALA A 51 10.75 10.13 5.65
C ALA A 51 9.54 10.15 4.71
N THR A 52 8.76 11.23 4.72
CA THR A 52 7.47 11.33 4.00
C THR A 52 7.56 10.96 2.51
N PRO A 53 8.56 11.42 1.72
CA PRO A 53 8.67 11.04 0.31
C PRO A 53 8.86 9.53 0.09
N ASP A 54 9.67 8.87 0.93
CA ASP A 54 9.91 7.43 0.85
C ASP A 54 8.67 6.64 1.25
N LEU A 55 7.92 7.10 2.26
CA LEU A 55 6.67 6.47 2.69
C LEU A 55 5.60 6.56 1.58
N ILE A 56 5.44 7.72 0.96
CA ILE A 56 4.52 7.91 -0.18
C ILE A 56 4.96 7.02 -1.36
N SER A 57 6.26 6.94 -1.62
CA SER A 57 6.79 6.11 -2.71
C SER A 57 6.49 4.62 -2.49
N LEU A 58 6.71 4.09 -1.29
CA LEU A 58 6.40 2.69 -0.96
C LEU A 58 4.92 2.38 -1.14
N GLN A 59 4.03 3.25 -0.66
CA GLN A 59 2.58 3.06 -0.82
C GLN A 59 2.16 3.11 -2.29
N ALA A 60 2.70 4.05 -3.07
CA ALA A 60 2.40 4.19 -4.49
C ALA A 60 2.85 2.95 -5.27
N ILE A 61 4.03 2.41 -4.96
CA ILE A 61 4.53 1.17 -5.56
C ILE A 61 3.65 -0.01 -5.18
N TRP A 62 3.33 -0.17 -3.89
CA TRP A 62 2.44 -1.23 -3.42
C TRP A 62 1.11 -1.23 -4.17
N PHE A 63 0.50 -0.06 -4.34
CA PHE A 63 -0.75 0.09 -5.10
C PHE A 63 -0.56 -0.24 -6.59
N ALA A 64 0.48 0.31 -7.22
CA ALA A 64 0.77 0.05 -8.63
C ALA A 64 1.02 -1.44 -8.93
N LEU A 65 1.65 -2.17 -8.01
CA LEU A 65 1.90 -3.60 -8.14
C LEU A 65 0.61 -4.44 -8.16
N GLN A 66 -0.47 -4.00 -7.50
CA GLN A 66 -1.78 -4.69 -7.57
C GLN A 66 -2.39 -4.65 -8.97
N HIS A 67 -2.15 -3.56 -9.69
CA HIS A 67 -2.69 -3.30 -11.03
C HIS A 67 -1.69 -3.64 -12.14
N LEU A 68 -0.51 -4.16 -11.81
CA LEU A 68 0.54 -4.43 -12.78
C LEU A 68 0.07 -5.37 -13.90
N HIS A 69 -0.78 -6.34 -13.57
CA HIS A 69 -1.33 -7.32 -14.52
C HIS A 69 -2.17 -6.70 -15.65
N GLU A 70 -2.62 -5.45 -15.49
CA GLU A 70 -3.39 -4.70 -16.49
C GLU A 70 -2.50 -4.15 -17.62
N LEU A 71 -1.18 -4.14 -17.43
CA LEU A 71 -0.21 -3.65 -18.42
C LEU A 71 0.20 -4.75 -19.42
N PRO A 72 0.72 -4.39 -20.61
CA PRO A 72 1.36 -5.35 -21.51
C PRO A 72 2.53 -6.10 -20.85
N PRO A 73 2.75 -7.41 -21.13
CA PRO A 73 3.75 -8.23 -20.43
C PRO A 73 5.16 -7.64 -20.36
N GLU A 74 5.61 -6.99 -21.44
CA GLU A 74 6.91 -6.31 -21.51
C GLU A 74 7.01 -5.11 -20.54
N GLN A 75 5.89 -4.42 -20.31
CA GLN A 75 5.79 -3.32 -19.34
C GLN A 75 5.65 -3.84 -17.92
N GLN A 76 5.05 -5.03 -17.72
CA GLN A 76 4.99 -5.67 -16.41
C GLN A 76 6.38 -6.03 -15.88
N ALA A 77 7.24 -6.61 -16.73
CA ALA A 77 8.61 -6.95 -16.36
C ALA A 77 9.40 -5.69 -15.96
N LEU A 78 9.38 -4.67 -16.82
CA LEU A 78 10.04 -3.39 -16.52
C LEU A 78 9.48 -2.70 -15.27
N GLY A 79 8.17 -2.79 -15.06
CA GLY A 79 7.49 -2.25 -13.87
C GLY A 79 7.98 -2.91 -12.58
N ARG A 80 8.17 -4.23 -12.58
CA ARG A 80 8.71 -4.98 -11.43
C ARG A 80 10.16 -4.62 -11.14
N ASP A 81 10.99 -4.54 -12.17
CA ASP A 81 12.40 -4.16 -11.99
C ASP A 81 12.52 -2.75 -11.37
N ARG A 82 11.71 -1.80 -11.85
CA ARG A 82 11.65 -0.44 -11.29
C ARG A 82 11.15 -0.44 -9.85
N ALA A 83 10.09 -1.19 -9.56
CA ALA A 83 9.54 -1.33 -8.21
C ALA A 83 10.59 -1.91 -7.24
N ALA A 84 11.33 -2.93 -7.66
CA ALA A 84 12.40 -3.54 -6.87
C ALA A 84 13.49 -2.53 -6.47
N VAL A 85 13.98 -1.75 -7.44
CA VAL A 85 15.00 -0.72 -7.21
C VAL A 85 14.47 0.36 -6.27
N GLN A 86 13.25 0.84 -6.49
CA GLN A 86 12.68 1.93 -5.72
C GLN A 86 12.36 1.50 -4.27
N ILE A 87 11.79 0.31 -4.06
CA ILE A 87 11.58 -0.27 -2.72
C ILE A 87 12.92 -0.37 -1.98
N ALA A 88 13.94 -0.95 -2.62
CA ALA A 88 15.25 -1.10 -1.99
C ALA A 88 15.88 0.25 -1.60
N SER A 89 15.74 1.27 -2.46
CA SER A 89 16.21 2.62 -2.19
C SER A 89 15.47 3.25 -1.01
N SER A 90 14.13 3.22 -1.02
CA SER A 90 13.33 3.83 0.04
C SER A 90 13.50 3.12 1.37
N THR A 91 13.58 1.79 1.40
CA THR A 91 13.92 1.02 2.61
C THR A 91 15.28 1.42 3.17
N ARG A 92 16.30 1.59 2.31
CA ARG A 92 17.63 2.02 2.76
C ARG A 92 17.58 3.42 3.38
N ASN A 93 16.92 4.37 2.73
CA ASN A 93 16.80 5.74 3.21
C ASN A 93 16.08 5.80 4.55
N LEU A 94 14.97 5.08 4.70
CA LEU A 94 14.23 4.99 5.95
C LEU A 94 15.11 4.41 7.07
N ASN A 95 15.81 3.31 6.82
CA ASN A 95 16.73 2.75 7.82
C ASN A 95 17.84 3.73 8.22
N GLN A 96 18.37 4.51 7.27
CA GLN A 96 19.37 5.55 7.57
C GLN A 96 18.80 6.69 8.43
N LEU A 97 17.53 7.06 8.22
CA LEU A 97 16.87 8.11 9.00
C LEU A 97 16.63 7.71 10.46
N TRP A 98 16.40 6.43 10.74
CA TRP A 98 16.13 5.93 12.10
C TRP A 98 17.35 5.34 12.81
N SER A 99 18.41 4.96 12.08
CA SER A 99 19.61 4.37 12.69
C SER A 99 20.17 5.23 13.84
N PRO A 100 20.54 4.63 15.00
CA PRO A 100 20.61 3.19 15.29
C PRO A 100 19.30 2.57 15.79
N GLU A 101 18.22 3.36 15.92
CA GLU A 101 16.91 2.86 16.35
C GLU A 101 16.28 1.99 15.25
N PRO A 102 15.46 1.00 15.63
CA PRO A 102 14.65 0.26 14.66
C PRO A 102 13.62 1.19 14.00
N LEU A 103 13.16 0.80 12.81
CA LEU A 103 12.02 1.48 12.19
C LEU A 103 10.77 1.36 13.07
N PRO A 104 9.92 2.40 13.11
CA PRO A 104 8.61 2.31 13.71
C PRO A 104 7.79 1.18 13.08
N GLU A 105 6.99 0.47 13.87
CA GLU A 105 6.24 -0.72 13.44
C GLU A 105 5.42 -0.46 12.17
N ASN A 106 4.68 0.64 12.12
CA ASN A 106 3.86 1.02 10.96
C ASN A 106 4.70 1.26 9.68
N VAL A 107 5.92 1.77 9.82
CA VAL A 107 6.84 1.98 8.69
C VAL A 107 7.44 0.64 8.24
N ALA A 108 7.80 -0.22 9.20
CA ALA A 108 8.29 -1.56 8.91
C ALA A 108 7.23 -2.39 8.17
N SER A 109 5.97 -2.37 8.62
CA SER A 109 4.86 -3.06 7.94
C SER A 109 4.65 -2.55 6.51
N LEU A 110 4.76 -1.23 6.27
CA LEU A 110 4.65 -0.68 4.91
C LEU A 110 5.76 -1.19 3.97
N VAL A 111 7.00 -1.30 4.50
CA VAL A 111 8.11 -1.89 3.74
C VAL A 111 7.82 -3.36 3.42
N GLU A 112 7.36 -4.13 4.40
CA GLU A 112 7.01 -5.54 4.24
C GLU A 112 5.86 -5.75 3.24
N ASP A 113 4.84 -4.89 3.27
CA ASP A 113 3.71 -4.92 2.34
C ASP A 113 4.18 -4.69 0.90
N ALA A 114 5.03 -3.68 0.67
CA ALA A 114 5.57 -3.38 -0.66
C ALA A 114 6.45 -4.53 -1.19
N GLN A 115 7.29 -5.12 -0.34
CA GLN A 115 8.12 -6.28 -0.69
C GLN A 115 7.29 -7.53 -0.98
N SER A 116 6.24 -7.76 -0.21
CA SER A 116 5.31 -8.87 -0.39
C SER A 116 4.53 -8.73 -1.71
N ALA A 117 4.03 -7.52 -2.00
CA ALA A 117 3.36 -7.23 -3.27
C ALA A 117 4.29 -7.45 -4.47
N LEU A 118 5.57 -7.05 -4.37
CA LEU A 118 6.55 -7.29 -5.42
C LEU A 118 6.76 -8.79 -5.64
N SER A 119 6.91 -9.55 -4.55
CA SER A 119 7.10 -11.01 -4.61
C SER A 119 5.90 -11.73 -5.24
N LEU A 120 4.68 -11.31 -4.92
CA LEU A 120 3.44 -11.87 -5.52
C LEU A 120 3.25 -11.47 -6.99
N SER A 121 3.82 -10.33 -7.39
CA SER A 121 3.76 -9.89 -8.78
C SER A 121 4.67 -10.70 -9.71
N ASP A 122 5.62 -11.48 -9.16
CA ASP A 122 6.55 -12.30 -9.95
C ASP A 122 5.88 -13.60 -10.46
N PRO A 123 5.76 -13.83 -11.78
CA PRO A 123 5.25 -15.08 -12.33
C PRO A 123 6.03 -16.31 -11.87
N ALA A 124 7.34 -16.20 -11.57
CA ALA A 124 8.14 -17.32 -11.08
C ALA A 124 7.65 -17.87 -9.72
N GLN A 125 6.94 -17.04 -8.94
CA GLN A 125 6.43 -17.41 -7.63
C GLN A 125 5.03 -18.05 -7.69
N ARG A 126 4.29 -17.91 -8.81
CA ARG A 126 2.92 -18.47 -8.97
C ARG A 126 2.90 -19.96 -9.30
N ASP A 127 4.00 -20.51 -9.80
CA ASP A 127 4.13 -21.93 -10.18
C ASP A 127 4.73 -22.81 -9.06
N LYS A 128 4.92 -22.27 -7.84
CA LYS A 128 5.36 -23.07 -6.71
C LYS A 128 4.14 -23.83 -6.13
N PRO A 129 4.17 -25.17 -6.09
CA PRO A 129 3.03 -26.01 -5.67
C PRO A 129 2.64 -25.81 -4.21
#